data_AF-A0A2N1M7G8-F1
#
_entry.id   AF-A0A2N1M7G8-F1
#
_cell.length_a   1.000
_cell.length_b   1.000
_cell.length_c   1.000
_cell.angle_alpha   90.00
_cell.angle_beta   90.00
_cell.angle_gamma   90.00
#
_symmetry.space_group_name_H-M   'P 1'
#
loop_
_entity.id
_entity.type
_entity.pdbx_description
1 polymer ?
#
loop_
_entity_poly.entity_id
_entity_poly.type
_entity_poly.pdbx_seq_one_letter_code
_entity_poly.pdbx_strand_id
1 'polypeptide(L)' 'LTIVGTMLSDHKITKRQRSRAIKGLEAIHKHGILHNDIREENILINDNGDIYLIDFGMASREDTKKKRKLFDEEQLKLS' A
#
# COMPACT_ATOMS: atom_id res chain seq x y z
N LEU A 1 -8.83 20.68 -2.92
CA LEU A 1 -8.66 20.03 -1.61
C LEU A 1 -7.16 19.82 -1.43
N THR A 2 -6.48 20.73 -0.74
CA THR A 2 -5.02 20.62 -0.54
C THR A 2 -4.80 19.76 0.68
N ILE A 3 -4.25 18.56 0.50
CA ILE A 3 -3.75 17.77 1.63
C ILE A 3 -2.41 18.39 2.00
N VAL A 4 -2.40 19.21 3.06
CA VAL A 4 -1.16 19.71 3.66
C VAL A 4 -0.66 18.62 4.61
N GLY A 5 0.44 17.98 4.24
CA GLY A 5 1.11 16.99 5.08
C GLY A 5 2.61 17.15 4.95
N THR A 6 3.33 16.90 6.05
CA THR A 6 4.79 16.84 6.05
C THR A 6 5.24 15.44 5.63
N MET A 7 6.37 15.35 4.95
CA MET A 7 6.98 14.06 4.61
C MET A 7 7.42 13.35 5.88
N LEU A 8 7.29 12.03 5.91
CA LEU A 8 7.71 11.22 7.06
C LEU A 8 9.22 11.31 7.29
N SER A 9 10.00 11.59 6.24
CA SER A 9 11.46 11.83 6.31
C SER A 9 11.85 12.95 7.29
N ASP A 10 10.97 13.93 7.49
CA ASP A 10 11.29 15.13 8.27
C ASP A 10 11.16 14.89 9.78
N HIS A 11 10.64 13.72 10.20
CA HIS A 11 10.30 13.41 11.58
C HIS A 11 10.58 11.96 11.99
N LYS A 12 10.98 11.76 13.24
CA LYS A 12 11.16 10.41 13.80
C LYS A 12 9.80 9.70 13.93
N ILE A 13 9.65 8.56 13.26
CA ILE A 13 8.39 7.81 13.20
C ILE A 13 8.01 7.22 14.57
N THR A 14 6.78 7.50 15.01
CA THR A 14 6.18 6.90 16.20
C THR A 14 5.62 5.50 15.91
N LYS A 15 5.49 4.66 16.95
CA LYS A 15 4.86 3.33 16.84
C LYS A 15 3.43 3.39 16.27
N ARG A 16 2.67 4.44 16.61
CA ARG A 16 1.31 4.66 16.12
C ARG A 16 1.29 4.98 14.62
N GLN A 17 2.20 5.83 14.14
CA GLN A 17 2.34 6.15 12.71
C GLN A 17 2.73 4.90 11.91
N ARG A 18 3.68 4.10 12.41
CA ARG A 18 4.06 2.82 11.76
C ARG A 18 2.86 1.88 11.63
N SER A 19 2.03 1.75 12.67
CA SER A 19 0.81 0.92 12.60
C SER A 19 -0.19 1.45 11.57
N ARG A 20 -0.34 2.77 11.45
CA ARG A 20 -1.22 3.39 10.44
C ARG A 20 -0.71 3.19 9.02
N ALA A 21 0.59 3.32 8.79
CA ALA A 21 1.20 3.05 7.48
C ALA A 21 0.97 1.60 7.04
N ILE A 22 1.13 0.63 7.94
CA ILE A 22 0.84 -0.79 7.66
C ILE A 22 -0.63 -0.98 7.27
N LYS A 23 -1.57 -0.36 7.98
CA LYS A 23 -3.01 -0.42 7.64
C LYS A 23 -3.31 0.20 6.26
N GLY A 24 -2.66 1.30 5.91
CA GLY A 24 -2.77 1.90 4.58
C GLY A 24 -2.25 0.97 3.47
N LEU A 25 -1.12 0.31 3.73
CA LEU A 25 -0.52 -0.68 2.83
C LEU A 25 -1.43 -1.90 2.65
N GLU A 26 -1.98 -2.44 3.74
CA GLU A 26 -2.99 -3.52 3.68
C GLU A 26 -4.23 -3.12 2.87
N ALA A 27 -4.66 -1.86 2.97
CA ALA A 27 -5.81 -1.38 2.22
C ALA A 27 -5.56 -1.40 0.71
N ILE A 28 -4.40 -0.93 0.24
CA ILE A 28 -4.08 -0.97 -1.20
C ILE A 28 -3.83 -2.41 -1.68
N HIS A 29 -3.23 -3.26 -0.85
CA HIS A 29 -3.03 -4.68 -1.16
C HIS A 29 -4.38 -5.42 -1.33
N LYS A 30 -5.39 -5.13 -0.50
CA LYS A 30 -6.75 -5.69 -0.66
C LYS A 30 -7.41 -5.32 -1.98
N HIS A 31 -7.01 -4.20 -2.59
CA HIS A 31 -7.45 -3.77 -3.92
C HIS A 31 -6.57 -4.33 -5.05
N GLY A 32 -5.64 -5.22 -4.71
CA GLY A 32 -4.68 -5.81 -5.66
C GLY A 32 -3.67 -4.80 -6.17
N ILE A 33 -3.35 -3.76 -5.41
CA ILE A 33 -2.34 -2.75 -5.77
C ILE A 33 -1.11 -2.99 -4.91
N LEU A 34 0.04 -3.19 -5.54
CA LEU A 34 1.35 -3.20 -4.89
C LEU A 34 2.01 -1.86 -5.15
N HIS A 35 2.45 -1.15 -4.11
CA HIS A 35 3.05 0.18 -4.27
C HIS A 35 4.46 0.16 -4.86
N ASN A 36 5.25 -0.88 -4.54
CA ASN A 36 6.64 -1.12 -4.95
C ASN A 36 7.69 -0.05 -4.59
N ASP A 37 7.29 1.11 -4.07
CA ASP A 37 8.21 2.18 -3.64
C ASP A 37 7.84 2.73 -2.25
N ILE A 38 7.79 1.85 -1.25
CA ILE A 38 7.49 2.22 0.14
C ILE A 38 8.77 2.74 0.81
N ARG A 39 8.90 4.07 0.84
CA ARG A 39 9.95 4.80 1.56
C ARG A 39 9.33 6.00 2.27
N GLU A 40 10.06 6.59 3.21
CA GLU A 40 9.56 7.68 4.07
C GLU A 40 9.17 8.94 3.28
N GLU A 41 9.78 9.17 2.12
CA GLU A 41 9.45 10.26 1.22
C GLU A 41 8.04 10.09 0.60
N ASN A 42 7.61 8.85 0.42
CA ASN A 42 6.32 8.50 -0.17
C ASN A 42 5.21 8.30 0.88
N ILE A 43 5.45 8.75 2.11
CA ILE A 43 4.48 8.69 3.20
C ILE A 43 4.31 10.09 3.77
N LEU A 44 3.12 10.66 3.64
CA LEU A 44 2.77 11.94 4.27
C LEU A 44 2.05 11.71 5.59
N ILE A 45 2.25 12.65 6.51
CA ILE A 45 1.51 12.74 7.76
C ILE A 45 0.85 14.12 7.85
N ASN A 46 -0.43 14.16 8.22
CA ASN A 46 -1.09 15.42 8.57
C ASN A 46 -1.03 15.71 10.08
N ASP A 47 -1.50 16.87 10.50
CA ASP A 47 -1.51 17.29 11.91
C ASP A 47 -2.33 16.36 12.84
N ASN A 48 -3.30 15.62 12.27
CA ASN A 48 -4.10 14.62 12.98
C ASN A 48 -3.36 13.26 13.15
N GLY A 49 -2.15 13.16 12.59
CA GLY A 49 -1.35 11.95 12.56
C GLY A 49 -1.88 10.87 11.62
N ASP A 50 -2.73 11.24 10.66
CA ASP A 50 -3.20 10.34 9.61
C ASP A 50 -2.12 10.19 8.55
N ILE A 51 -2.05 8.99 7.97
CA ILE A 51 -1.01 8.60 7.02
C ILE A 51 -1.61 8.56 5.61
N TYR A 52 -0.89 9.14 4.66
CA TYR A 52 -1.21 9.08 3.25
C TYR A 52 -0.04 8.48 2.49
N LEU A 53 -0.30 7.43 1.71
CA LEU A 53 0.66 6.90 0.74
C LEU A 53 0.57 7.77 -0.51
N ILE A 54 1.72 8.19 -1.04
CA ILE A 54 1.82 9.02 -2.24
C ILE A 54 2.79 8.38 -3.25
N ASP A 55 2.78 8.89 -4.48
CA ASP A 55 3.61 8.42 -5.59
C ASP A 55 3.44 6.93 -5.94
N PHE A 56 2.34 6.65 -6.65
CA PHE A 56 2.06 5.33 -7.23
C PHE A 56 2.74 5.14 -8.60
N GLY A 57 3.76 5.94 -8.95
CA GLY A 57 4.44 5.84 -10.25
C GLY A 57 5.07 4.47 -10.52
N MET A 58 5.49 3.77 -9.46
CA MET A 58 6.04 2.40 -9.52
C MET A 58 5.00 1.32 -9.17
N ALA A 59 3.75 1.69 -8.90
CA ALA A 59 2.75 0.76 -8.44
C ALA A 59 2.34 -0.23 -9.55
N SER A 60 2.08 -1.47 -9.17
CA SER A 60 1.59 -2.51 -10.06
C SER A 60 0.27 -3.08 -9.54
N ARG A 61 -0.53 -3.63 -10.47
CA ARG A 61 -1.71 -4.40 -10.08
C ARG A 61 -1.32 -5.87 -10.03
N GLU A 62 -1.53 -6.49 -8.87
CA GLU A 62 -1.48 -7.92 -8.79
C GLU A 62 -2.72 -8.48 -9.49
N ASP A 63 -2.52 -9.21 -10.60
CA ASP A 63 -3.60 -9.90 -11.29
C ASP A 63 -4.10 -11.09 -10.45
N THR A 64 -4.85 -10.79 -9.40
CA THR A 64 -5.54 -11.77 -8.57
C THR A 64 -6.49 -12.64 -9.40
N LYS A 65 -7.00 -12.13 -10.53
CA LYS A 65 -7.77 -12.90 -11.53
C LYS A 65 -6.92 -13.97 -12.23
N LYS A 66 -5.66 -13.67 -12.57
CA LYS A 66 -4.74 -14.64 -13.19
C LYS A 66 -4.39 -15.74 -12.20
N LYS A 67 -4.08 -15.38 -10.95
CA LYS A 67 -3.82 -16.34 -9.88
C LYS A 67 -5.04 -17.24 -9.64
N ARG A 68 -6.25 -16.68 -9.53
CA ARG A 68 -7.49 -17.49 -9.43
C ARG A 68 -7.67 -18.45 -10.61
N LYS A 69 -7.52 -17.97 -11.85
CA LYS A 69 -7.56 -18.85 -13.02
C LYS A 69 -6.52 -19.96 -12.99
N LEU A 70 -5.28 -19.64 -12.60
CA LEU A 70 -4.20 -20.62 -12.45
C LEU A 70 -4.56 -21.68 -11.40
N PHE A 71 -5.09 -21.27 -10.24
CA PHE A 71 -5.57 -22.20 -9.21
C PHE A 71 -6.75 -23.07 -9.69
N ASP A 72 -7.73 -22.47 -10.37
CA ASP A 72 -8.89 -23.20 -10.90
C ASP A 72 -8.46 -24.22 -11.98
N GLU A 73 -7.50 -23.86 -12.85
CA GLU A 73 -6.94 -24.76 -13.87
C GLU A 73 -6.09 -25.89 -13.26
N GLU A 74 -5.32 -25.63 -12.20
CA GLU A 74 -4.58 -26.67 -11.47
C GLU A 74 -5.53 -27.65 -10.77
N GLN A 75 -6.60 -27.17 -10.15
CA GLN A 75 -7.60 -28.06 -9.53
C GLN A 75 -8.31 -28.95 -10.55
N LEU A 76 -8.62 -28.43 -11.74
CA LEU A 76 -9.23 -29.23 -12.81
C LEU A 76 -8.28 -30.30 -13.38
N LYS A 77 -6.97 -30.04 -13.40
CA LYS A 77 -5.94 -31.00 -13.86
C LYS A 77 -5.64 -32.10 -12.83
N LEU A 78 -5.95 -31.84 -11.56
CA LEU A 78 -5.76 -32.78 -10.45
C LEU A 78 -7.01 -33.62 -10.14
N SER A 79 -8.14 -33.32 -10.80
CA SER A 79 -9.36 -34.11 -10.79
C SER A 79 -9.47 -34.97 -12.04
#